data_AF-A0A7W6WHR2-F1
#
_entry.id   AF-A0A7W6WHR2-F1
#
_cell.length_a   1.000
_cell.length_b   1.000
_cell.length_c   1.000
_cell.angle_alpha   90.00
_cell.angle_beta   90.00
_cell.angle_gamma   90.00
#
_symmetry.space_group_name_H-M   'P 1'
#
loop_
_entity.id
_entity.type
_entity.pdbx_description
1 polymer ?
#
loop_
_entity_poly.entity_id
_entity_poly.type
_entity_poly.pdbx_seq_one_letter_code
_entity_poly.pdbx_strand_id
1 'polypeptide(L)'
;MSSESRIETREAKRLHVSCQTDVEVKHGVGLHARPAVTFTRLAKSFPCSIEVAVNGSDVWLNGKSIIKIMSARIRKGSVLRIRADGILAEEAIKELKELVERNFDEDKKHGRMG
;
A
#
# COMPACT_ATOMS: atom_id res chain seq x y z
N MET A 1 30.62 16.25 -26.18
CA MET A 1 29.81 16.04 -24.96
C MET A 1 28.39 15.61 -25.35
N SER A 2 28.21 14.50 -26.07
CA SER A 2 26.89 14.09 -26.60
C SER A 2 26.57 12.60 -26.41
N SER A 3 27.36 11.91 -25.59
CA SER A 3 27.28 10.46 -25.38
C SER A 3 26.67 10.07 -24.03
N GLU A 4 26.64 10.97 -23.04
CA GLU A 4 26.15 10.67 -21.68
C GLU A 4 24.61 10.65 -21.56
N SER A 5 23.89 11.48 -22.32
CA SER A 5 22.41 11.57 -22.20
C SER A 5 21.64 10.34 -22.69
N ARG A 6 22.29 9.38 -23.38
CA ARG A 6 21.61 8.20 -23.95
C ARG A 6 21.67 6.97 -23.03
N ILE A 7 22.52 7.00 -22.01
CA ILE A 7 22.72 5.88 -21.06
C ILE A 7 21.73 6.00 -19.89
N GLU A 8 21.52 7.21 -19.36
CA GLU A 8 20.58 7.49 -18.26
C GLU A 8 19.14 6.99 -18.54
N THR A 9 18.68 7.07 -19.79
CA THR A 9 17.31 6.67 -20.14
C THR A 9 17.10 5.15 -20.22
N ARG A 10 18.15 4.33 -20.35
CA ARG A 10 18.03 2.86 -20.44
C ARG A 10 18.16 2.18 -19.07
N GLU A 11 18.92 2.74 -18.15
CA GLU A 11 19.00 2.24 -16.75
C GLU A 11 17.79 2.66 -15.92
N ALA A 12 17.30 3.90 -16.06
CA ALA A 12 16.08 4.35 -15.37
C ALA A 12 14.84 3.50 -15.73
N LYS A 13 14.78 2.97 -16.96
CA LYS A 13 13.71 2.08 -17.42
C LYS A 13 13.80 0.66 -16.84
N ARG A 14 14.97 0.23 -16.37
CA ARG A 14 15.16 -1.09 -15.73
C ARG A 14 14.84 -1.07 -14.22
N LEU A 15 14.78 0.11 -13.62
CA LEU A 15 14.46 0.31 -12.19
C LEU A 15 13.00 0.70 -11.94
N HIS A 16 12.25 0.97 -13.01
CA HIS A 16 10.82 1.28 -12.95
C HIS A 16 10.02 -0.01 -13.04
N VAL A 17 9.44 -0.44 -11.91
CA VAL A 17 8.60 -1.63 -11.82
C VAL A 17 7.18 -1.23 -11.44
N SER A 18 6.20 -1.89 -12.05
CA SER A 18 4.78 -1.75 -11.74
C SER A 18 4.24 -3.11 -11.32
N CYS A 19 3.66 -3.19 -10.14
CA CYS A 19 3.14 -4.44 -9.60
C CYS A 19 1.87 -4.22 -8.78
N GLN A 20 1.08 -5.27 -8.63
CA GLN A 20 -0.16 -5.23 -7.87
C GLN A 20 -0.40 -6.54 -7.12
N THR A 21 -1.17 -6.46 -6.05
CA THR A 21 -1.67 -7.63 -5.31
C THR A 21 -3.09 -7.36 -4.83
N ASP A 22 -3.83 -8.43 -4.58
CA ASP A 22 -5.08 -8.39 -3.83
C ASP A 22 -4.85 -9.02 -2.45
N VAL A 23 -5.48 -8.44 -1.42
CA VAL A 23 -5.44 -8.93 -0.04
C VAL A 23 -6.78 -8.70 0.66
N GLU A 24 -7.27 -9.70 1.38
CA GLU A 24 -8.50 -9.58 2.15
C GLU A 24 -8.24 -8.89 3.50
N VAL A 25 -9.04 -7.88 3.82
CA VAL A 25 -8.98 -7.19 5.12
C VAL A 25 -9.71 -8.03 6.16
N LYS A 26 -8.95 -8.69 7.03
CA LYS A 26 -9.52 -9.52 8.12
C LYS A 26 -9.79 -8.75 9.41
N HIS A 27 -9.34 -7.50 9.51
CA HIS A 27 -9.52 -6.67 10.70
C HIS A 27 -10.99 -6.54 11.08
N GLY A 28 -11.32 -6.82 12.34
CA GLY A 28 -12.67 -6.72 12.91
C GLY A 28 -13.36 -5.38 12.62
N VAL A 29 -12.60 -4.27 12.62
CA VAL A 29 -13.14 -2.91 12.45
C VAL A 29 -12.88 -2.32 11.05
N GLY A 30 -12.13 -3.01 10.18
CA GLY A 30 -11.67 -2.51 8.88
C GLY A 30 -10.57 -1.44 8.98
N LEU A 31 -10.28 -0.71 7.88
CA LEU A 31 -9.32 0.42 7.89
C LEU A 31 -9.98 1.68 8.45
N HIS A 32 -10.13 1.71 9.76
CA HIS A 32 -10.47 2.90 10.54
C HIS A 32 -9.21 3.76 10.80
N ALA A 33 -9.34 4.83 11.58
CA ALA A 33 -8.30 5.86 11.72
C ALA A 33 -6.90 5.30 12.02
N ARG A 34 -6.76 4.35 12.97
CA ARG A 34 -5.45 3.86 13.40
C ARG A 34 -4.80 2.89 12.40
N PRO A 35 -5.47 1.86 11.85
CA PRO A 35 -4.96 1.08 10.71
C PRO A 35 -4.63 1.94 9.49
N ALA A 36 -5.45 2.96 9.20
CA ALA A 36 -5.21 3.88 8.09
C ALA A 36 -3.93 4.71 8.31
N VAL A 37 -3.65 5.17 9.53
CA VAL A 37 -2.36 5.82 9.86
C VAL A 37 -1.20 4.86 9.65
N THR A 38 -1.28 3.63 10.16
CA THR A 38 -0.20 2.64 10.01
C THR A 38 0.07 2.32 8.54
N PHE A 39 -0.98 2.06 7.76
CA PHE A 39 -0.89 1.80 6.32
C PHE A 39 -0.28 2.98 5.57
N THR A 40 -0.82 4.19 5.75
CA THR A 40 -0.34 5.38 5.02
C THR A 40 1.07 5.78 5.41
N ARG A 41 1.49 5.56 6.66
CA ARG A 41 2.87 5.79 7.10
C ARG A 41 3.84 4.85 6.41
N LEU A 42 3.51 3.55 6.34
CA LEU A 42 4.30 2.56 5.60
C LEU A 42 4.31 2.89 4.10
N ALA A 43 3.17 3.22 3.50
CA ALA A 43 3.12 3.62 2.09
C ALA A 43 4.00 4.84 1.80
N LYS A 44 4.06 5.82 2.72
CA LYS A 44 4.89 7.03 2.55
C LYS A 44 6.39 6.76 2.65
N SER A 45 6.84 5.66 3.25
CA SER A 45 8.28 5.35 3.32
C SER A 45 8.87 4.84 2.01
N PHE A 46 8.03 4.48 1.02
CA PHE A 46 8.49 3.98 -0.27
C PHE A 46 8.59 5.09 -1.34
N PRO A 47 9.65 5.10 -2.17
CA PRO A 47 9.85 6.06 -3.25
C PRO A 47 9.08 5.70 -4.54
N CYS A 48 7.91 5.10 -4.42
CA CYS A 48 7.01 4.75 -5.53
C CYS A 48 5.62 5.39 -5.34
N SER A 49 4.81 5.44 -6.39
CA SER A 49 3.37 5.68 -6.23
C SER A 49 2.70 4.43 -5.65
N ILE A 50 1.68 4.64 -4.81
CA ILE A 50 0.89 3.55 -4.20
C ILE A 50 -0.57 3.94 -4.29
N GLU A 51 -1.38 3.05 -4.83
CA GLU A 51 -2.81 3.23 -5.00
C GLU A 51 -3.57 2.01 -4.52
N VAL A 52 -4.81 2.24 -4.09
CA VAL A 52 -5.69 1.18 -3.62
C VAL A 52 -7.06 1.23 -4.29
N ALA A 53 -7.63 0.07 -4.56
CA ALA A 53 -9.01 -0.10 -4.97
C ALA A 53 -9.68 -1.13 -4.06
N VAL A 54 -11.00 -1.03 -3.88
CA VAL A 54 -11.76 -1.84 -2.91
C VAL A 54 -12.83 -2.62 -3.64
N ASN A 55 -12.94 -3.92 -3.35
CA ASN A 55 -13.98 -4.82 -3.88
C ASN A 55 -14.10 -4.79 -5.41
N GLY A 56 -12.97 -4.67 -6.11
CA GLY A 56 -12.93 -4.63 -7.57
C GLY A 56 -13.39 -3.31 -8.19
N SER A 57 -13.54 -2.23 -7.42
CA SER A 57 -13.83 -0.88 -7.94
C SER A 57 -12.80 -0.43 -8.97
N ASP A 58 -13.25 0.26 -10.02
CA ASP A 58 -12.39 0.92 -11.02
C ASP A 58 -11.75 2.21 -10.49
N VAL A 59 -12.18 2.68 -9.32
CA VAL A 59 -11.66 3.89 -8.68
C VAL A 59 -10.43 3.56 -7.85
N TRP A 60 -9.28 4.05 -8.32
CA TRP A 60 -8.01 4.01 -7.59
C TRP A 60 -7.87 5.23 -6.68
N LEU A 61 -7.51 4.98 -5.42
CA LEU A 61 -7.33 5.98 -4.39
C LEU A 61 -5.86 6.04 -4.00
N ASN A 62 -5.33 7.24 -3.79
CA ASN A 62 -3.95 7.42 -3.35
C ASN A 62 -3.73 6.77 -1.96
N GLY A 63 -2.94 5.69 -1.93
CA GLY A 63 -2.65 4.91 -0.73
C GLY A 63 -1.79 5.62 0.31
N LYS A 64 -1.14 6.73 -0.08
CA LYS A 64 -0.39 7.61 0.83
C LYS A 64 -1.27 8.69 1.47
N SER A 65 -2.53 8.85 1.04
CA SER A 65 -3.45 9.84 1.59
C SER A 65 -4.38 9.21 2.62
N ILE A 66 -4.17 9.53 3.89
CA ILE A 66 -5.04 9.06 4.98
C ILE A 66 -6.51 9.43 4.77
N ILE A 67 -6.76 10.63 4.23
CA ILE A 67 -8.12 11.11 3.94
C ILE A 67 -8.79 10.21 2.89
N LYS A 68 -8.08 9.89 1.79
CA LYS A 68 -8.62 9.02 0.73
C LYS A 68 -8.87 7.59 1.23
N ILE A 69 -7.94 7.04 2.01
CA ILE A 69 -8.10 5.71 2.64
C ILE A 69 -9.31 5.67 3.57
N MET A 70 -9.48 6.67 4.43
CA MET A 70 -10.62 6.71 5.35
C MET A 70 -11.94 6.88 4.61
N SER A 71 -11.98 7.70 3.55
CA SER A 71 -13.19 7.89 2.73
C SER A 71 -13.60 6.63 1.96
N ALA A 72 -12.68 5.69 1.74
CA ALA A 72 -12.95 4.43 1.04
C ALA A 72 -13.84 3.46 1.85
N ARG A 73 -14.06 3.73 3.15
CA ARG A 73 -14.90 2.92 4.06
C ARG A 73 -14.62 1.42 3.97
N ILE A 74 -13.34 1.04 3.92
CA ILE A 74 -12.90 -0.35 3.81
C ILE A 74 -13.26 -1.12 5.09
N ARG A 75 -14.06 -2.18 4.95
CA ARG A 75 -14.57 -3.00 6.07
C ARG A 75 -13.89 -4.36 6.10
N LYS A 76 -14.13 -5.10 7.19
CA LYS A 76 -13.80 -6.53 7.26
C LYS A 76 -14.39 -7.27 6.05
N GLY A 77 -13.63 -8.21 5.48
CA GLY A 77 -14.02 -9.00 4.32
C GLY A 77 -13.93 -8.25 2.99
N SER A 78 -13.53 -6.97 3.01
CA SER A 78 -13.26 -6.26 1.76
C SER A 78 -11.97 -6.76 1.14
N VAL A 79 -11.96 -6.93 -0.18
CA VAL A 79 -10.75 -7.21 -0.95
C VAL A 79 -10.09 -5.88 -1.31
N LEU A 80 -8.90 -5.65 -0.79
CA LEU A 80 -8.07 -4.49 -1.09
C LEU A 80 -7.11 -4.86 -2.21
N ARG A 81 -7.24 -4.20 -3.35
CA ARG A 81 -6.24 -4.25 -4.42
C ARG A 81 -5.25 -3.14 -4.21
N ILE A 82 -3.98 -3.47 -4.11
CA ILE A 82 -2.88 -2.52 -3.92
C ILE A 82 -2.04 -2.53 -5.19
N ARG A 83 -1.78 -1.35 -5.76
CA ARG A 83 -0.87 -1.16 -6.89
C ARG A 83 0.29 -0.27 -6.45
N ALA A 84 1.50 -0.64 -6.82
CA ALA A 84 2.68 0.20 -6.68
C ALA A 84 3.38 0.35 -8.02
N ASP A 85 3.83 1.57 -8.31
CA ASP A 85 4.55 1.90 -9.54
C ASP A 85 5.71 2.84 -9.24
N GLY A 86 6.92 2.40 -9.59
CA GLY A 86 8.17 3.13 -9.40
C GLY A 86 9.25 2.31 -8.69
N ILE A 87 10.17 3.02 -8.04
CA ILE A 87 11.34 2.44 -7.35
C ILE A 87 10.88 1.72 -6.07
N LEU A 88 11.33 0.49 -5.86
CA LEU A 88 10.93 -0.39 -4.74
C LEU A 88 9.44 -0.76 -4.72
N ALA A 89 8.78 -0.80 -5.88
CA ALA A 89 7.36 -1.14 -5.97
C ALA A 89 7.06 -2.56 -5.45
N GLU A 90 7.91 -3.55 -5.76
CA GLU A 90 7.71 -4.94 -5.32
C GLU A 90 7.83 -5.08 -3.80
N GLU A 91 8.84 -4.45 -3.21
CA GLU A 91 9.02 -4.39 -1.76
C GLU A 91 7.86 -3.66 -1.07
N ALA A 92 7.39 -2.56 -1.66
CA ALA A 92 6.24 -1.83 -1.15
C ALA A 92 4.98 -2.71 -1.13
N ILE A 93 4.70 -3.44 -2.21
CA ILE A 93 3.57 -4.37 -2.28
C ILE A 93 3.70 -5.47 -1.23
N LYS A 94 4.87 -6.07 -1.08
CA LYS A 94 5.12 -7.12 -0.10
C LYS A 94 4.86 -6.63 1.33
N GLU A 95 5.50 -5.54 1.74
CA GLU A 95 5.37 -5.00 3.10
C GLU A 95 3.95 -4.53 3.41
N LEU A 96 3.26 -3.91 2.45
CA LEU A 96 1.87 -3.49 2.63
C LEU A 96 0.91 -4.67 2.72
N LYS A 97 1.10 -5.70 1.89
CA LYS A 97 0.31 -6.94 1.96
C LYS A 97 0.48 -7.60 3.32
N GLU A 98 1.73 -7.80 3.75
CA GLU A 98 2.02 -8.40 5.05
C GLU A 98 1.45 -7.56 6.19
N LEU A 99 1.49 -6.23 6.12
CA LEU A 99 0.85 -5.38 7.13
C LEU A 99 -0.66 -5.64 7.25
N VAL A 100 -1.36 -5.79 6.12
CA VAL A 100 -2.79 -6.11 6.11
C VAL A 100 -3.03 -7.51 6.69
N GLU A 101 -2.20 -8.50 6.33
CA GLU A 101 -2.27 -9.87 6.84
C GLU A 101 -1.96 -9.97 8.34
N ARG A 102 -1.04 -9.13 8.85
CA ARG A 102 -0.73 -8.97 10.29
C ARG A 102 -1.76 -8.11 11.04
N ASN A 103 -2.90 -7.83 10.42
CA ASN A 103 -3.97 -7.04 10.97
C ASN A 103 -3.52 -5.64 11.47
N PHE A 104 -2.69 -4.95 10.68
CA PHE A 104 -2.18 -3.61 10.96
C PHE A 104 -1.44 -3.47 12.31
N ASP A 105 -0.93 -4.59 12.84
CA ASP A 105 -0.31 -4.71 14.16
C ASP A 105 -1.22 -4.30 15.34
N GLU A 106 -2.54 -4.40 15.17
CA GLU A 106 -3.51 -4.04 16.22
C GLU A 106 -3.88 -5.20 17.16
N ASP A 107 -3.84 -6.45 16.70
CA ASP A 107 -4.13 -7.63 17.56
C ASP A 107 -3.10 -7.86 18.67
N LYS A 108 -1.91 -7.25 18.58
CA LYS A 108 -0.89 -7.33 19.64
C LYS A 108 -1.25 -6.56 20.93
N LYS A 109 -2.42 -5.92 21.02
CA LYS A 109 -2.83 -5.10 22.19
C LYS A 109 -4.07 -5.59 22.96
N HIS A 110 -4.32 -6.89 23.06
CA HIS A 110 -5.20 -7.45 24.10
C HIS A 110 -4.46 -8.42 25.04
N GLY A 111 -3.27 -8.01 25.47
CA GLY A 111 -2.57 -8.54 26.64
C GLY A 111 -2.58 -7.53 27.79
N ARG A 112 -3.76 -7.18 28.31
CA ARG A 112 -3.92 -6.73 29.70
C ARG A 112 -5.13 -7.45 30.28
N MET A 113 -4.86 -8.71 30.63
CA MET A 113 -5.60 -9.45 31.65
C MET A 113 -4.94 -9.13 32.99
N GLY A 114 -5.73 -8.80 34.01
CA GLY A 114 -5.28 -8.52 35.38
C GLY A 114 -5.54 -7.08 35.80
#